data_AF-A0A430M3U6-F1
#
_entry.id   AF-A0A430M3U6-F1
#
_cell.length_a   1.000
_cell.length_b   1.000
_cell.length_c   1.000
_cell.angle_alpha   90.00
_cell.angle_beta   90.00
_cell.angle_gamma   90.00
#
_symmetry.space_group_name_H-M   'P 1'
#
loop_
_entity.id
_entity.type
_entity.pdbx_description
1 polymer ?
#
loop_
_entity_poly.entity_id
_entity_poly.type
_entity_poly.pdbx_seq_one_letter_code
_entity_poly.pdbx_strand_id
1 'polypeptide(L)'
;MSAALLRSRIAASGPRAPSVRAAIPRKPVVQRRYASTEAGDGGDVLKAVLYGTAAAAAIYGSYLYATDTRAFFHRWVVPPVLRWVYPDAEDAHHAGTSSLKMLYELNLNPRERDTTLNSPELSVSVFGTDLQNPIGISAGLDKDAEIPDALFDLGAGIVEVGGCTPLPQEGNPKPRVFRVPKLDGMVNRYGLNSRGADDMAIRLRDRLRRYARSIGVTEKDVLNGEANVPPGSLRKGRLLAVQIAKNKETDERDERAVADDYVYCVRRLARYADILVVNVSSPNTPGLRELQATEPLTRLLSAVVEEAAKTDRKQRPKVMVKVSPDEDEDSQIEGIVQAVHLSGVDGVIVGNTTKRRTGVIPEGVKLTTKEQTALMETGGYSGPAMYSRTLDLVGRYRKMLDSQSYKAAGGSQKVIFATGGITNGEQAQKILNAGASVAMIYTGMTYGGAGTVTRIKKELKERV
;
A
#
# COMPACT_ATOMS: atom_id res chain seq x y z
N MET A 1 38.49 59.94 38.02
CA MET A 1 39.15 61.27 38.16
C MET A 1 38.45 62.21 37.18
N SER A 2 37.64 63.15 37.69
CA SER A 2 37.92 64.61 37.72
C SER A 2 38.15 65.21 36.32
N ALA A 3 37.58 66.35 35.89
CA ALA A 3 36.83 67.41 36.56
C ALA A 3 36.19 68.27 35.43
N ALA A 4 35.03 68.93 35.69
CA ALA A 4 34.93 70.39 35.87
C ALA A 4 35.22 71.24 34.60
N LEU A 5 34.20 71.88 34.03
CA LEU A 5 33.81 73.29 34.25
C LEU A 5 34.39 74.23 33.18
N LEU A 6 33.52 74.95 32.47
CA LEU A 6 33.78 76.36 32.17
C LEU A 6 32.48 77.17 32.26
N ARG A 7 32.51 78.17 33.15
CA ARG A 7 31.51 79.22 33.35
C ARG A 7 31.99 80.50 32.65
N SER A 8 31.06 81.33 32.17
CA SER A 8 31.04 82.80 32.35
C SER A 8 29.59 83.28 32.03
N ARG A 9 28.80 83.92 32.92
CA ARG A 9 28.87 85.26 33.58
C ARG A 9 28.96 86.37 32.52
N ILE A 10 28.15 87.44 32.43
CA ILE A 10 27.45 88.39 33.35
C ILE A 10 26.37 89.09 32.45
N ALA A 11 25.17 89.55 32.85
CA ALA A 11 24.89 90.72 33.70
C ALA A 11 23.38 90.93 33.90
N ALA A 12 23.05 91.55 35.03
CA ALA A 12 21.71 91.83 35.52
C ALA A 12 21.08 93.10 34.92
N SER A 13 19.74 93.12 34.83
CA SER A 13 18.91 94.29 35.17
C SER A 13 17.45 93.85 35.34
N GLY A 14 16.92 94.00 36.55
CA GLY A 14 15.48 94.21 36.76
C GLY A 14 15.21 95.73 36.88
N PRO A 15 13.97 96.19 37.16
CA PRO A 15 12.73 95.45 37.37
C PRO A 15 11.52 96.05 36.60
N ARG A 16 10.38 95.34 36.57
CA ARG A 16 9.03 95.92 36.75
C ARG A 16 7.98 94.81 36.81
N ALA A 17 7.32 94.71 37.96
CA ALA A 17 6.19 93.84 38.20
C ALA A 17 4.92 94.41 37.55
N PRO A 18 4.11 93.61 36.85
CA PRO A 18 2.71 93.90 36.63
C PRO A 18 1.84 93.18 37.67
N SER A 19 0.79 93.87 38.08
CA SER A 19 -0.25 93.48 39.03
C SER A 19 -0.79 92.06 38.84
N VAL A 20 -0.72 91.25 39.89
CA VAL A 20 -1.44 89.97 39.99
C VAL A 20 -2.93 90.27 40.16
N ARG A 21 -3.73 90.12 39.10
CA ARG A 21 -5.16 89.89 39.24
C ARG A 21 -5.34 88.46 39.76
N ALA A 22 -6.02 88.32 40.90
CA ALA A 22 -6.39 87.02 41.46
C ALA A 22 -7.21 86.22 40.43
N ALA A 23 -6.61 85.15 39.89
CA ALA A 23 -7.33 84.20 39.07
C ALA A 23 -8.13 83.27 40.00
N ILE A 24 -9.45 83.26 39.81
CA ILE A 24 -10.38 82.31 40.44
C ILE A 24 -9.87 80.88 40.17
N PRO A 25 -9.73 80.01 41.18
CA PRO A 25 -9.31 78.64 40.92
C PRO A 25 -10.40 77.94 40.11
N ARG A 26 -10.13 77.66 38.84
CA ARG A 26 -10.92 76.70 38.07
C ARG A 26 -10.71 75.35 38.73
N LYS A 27 -11.78 74.78 39.32
CA LYS A 27 -11.81 73.40 39.78
C LYS A 27 -11.21 72.52 38.68
N PRO A 28 -10.30 71.58 38.97
CA PRO A 28 -9.91 70.61 37.97
C PRO A 28 -11.18 69.89 37.55
N VAL A 29 -11.56 70.05 36.29
CA VAL A 29 -12.55 69.16 35.68
C VAL A 29 -11.86 67.80 35.70
N VAL A 30 -12.16 67.00 36.71
CA VAL A 30 -11.92 65.57 36.67
C VAL A 30 -12.73 65.09 35.48
N GLN A 31 -12.09 64.98 34.31
CA GLN A 31 -12.61 64.13 33.25
C GLN A 31 -12.67 62.74 33.86
N ARG A 32 -13.84 62.38 34.41
CA ARG A 32 -14.23 60.98 34.52
C ARG A 32 -14.10 60.44 33.11
N ARG A 33 -12.99 59.76 32.82
CA ARG A 33 -12.96 58.79 31.74
C ARG A 33 -13.97 57.74 32.17
N TYR A 34 -15.22 57.93 31.75
CA TYR A 34 -16.12 56.82 31.62
C TYR A 34 -15.41 55.86 30.67
N ALA A 35 -14.87 54.76 31.21
CA ALA A 35 -14.68 53.58 30.41
C ALA A 35 -16.10 53.21 29.95
N SER A 36 -16.51 53.76 28.81
CA SER A 36 -17.57 53.17 28.03
C SER A 36 -17.07 51.77 27.73
N THR A 37 -17.56 50.79 28.50
CA THR A 37 -17.80 49.48 27.93
C THR A 37 -18.69 49.75 26.74
N GLU A 38 -18.10 49.92 25.56
CA GLU A 38 -18.80 49.62 24.33
C GLU A 38 -19.34 48.21 24.55
N ALA A 39 -20.66 48.10 24.65
CA ALA A 39 -21.31 46.82 24.47
C ALA A 39 -20.94 46.42 23.04
N GLY A 40 -19.89 45.61 22.89
CA GLY A 40 -19.42 45.13 21.61
C GLY A 40 -20.62 44.62 20.83
N ASP A 41 -20.81 45.15 19.63
CA ASP A 41 -21.99 44.91 18.81
C ASP A 41 -22.23 43.40 18.72
N GLY A 42 -23.30 42.92 19.35
CA GLY A 42 -23.66 41.51 19.33
C GLY A 42 -23.81 40.99 17.90
N GLY A 43 -24.09 41.88 16.94
CA GLY A 43 -24.08 41.60 15.51
C GLY A 43 -22.70 41.25 14.95
N ASP A 44 -21.62 41.90 15.39
CA ASP A 44 -20.27 41.64 14.89
C ASP A 44 -19.66 40.38 15.51
N VAL A 45 -19.97 40.08 16.77
CA VAL A 45 -19.65 38.79 17.39
C VAL A 45 -20.41 37.66 16.69
N LEU A 46 -21.71 37.84 16.42
CA LEU A 46 -22.52 36.84 15.72
C LEU A 46 -22.02 36.61 14.30
N LYS A 47 -21.67 37.67 13.54
CA LYS A 47 -21.05 37.54 12.21
C LYS A 47 -19.71 36.81 12.27
N ALA A 48 -18.84 37.15 13.23
CA ALA A 48 -17.55 36.48 13.38
C ALA A 48 -17.72 34.98 13.69
N VAL A 49 -18.67 34.62 14.55
CA VAL A 49 -19.03 33.21 14.82
C VAL A 49 -19.58 32.53 13.58
N LEU A 50 -20.49 33.17 12.84
CA LEU A 50 -21.07 32.62 11.61
C LEU A 50 -20.00 32.40 10.53
N TYR A 51 -19.17 33.39 10.25
CA TYR A 51 -18.09 33.27 9.26
C TYR A 51 -17.03 32.27 9.70
N GLY A 52 -16.64 32.28 10.98
CA GLY A 52 -15.70 31.31 11.53
C GLY A 52 -16.22 29.86 11.41
N THR A 53 -17.50 29.65 11.72
CA THR A 53 -18.15 28.34 11.59
C THR A 53 -18.23 27.91 10.13
N ALA A 54 -18.63 28.81 9.22
CA ALA A 54 -18.69 28.51 7.80
C ALA A 54 -17.30 28.17 7.22
N ALA A 55 -16.26 28.91 7.61
CA ALA A 55 -14.89 28.63 7.20
C ALA A 55 -14.40 27.28 7.74
N ALA A 56 -14.66 26.97 9.02
CA ALA A 56 -14.31 25.68 9.60
C ALA A 56 -15.05 24.52 8.91
N ALA A 57 -16.35 24.68 8.62
CA ALA A 57 -17.14 23.69 7.88
C ALA A 57 -16.62 23.50 6.46
N ALA A 58 -16.24 24.59 5.76
CA ALA A 58 -15.65 24.51 4.43
C ALA A 58 -14.30 23.79 4.44
N ILE A 59 -13.39 24.14 5.36
CA ILE A 59 -12.09 23.46 5.53
C ILE A 59 -12.29 21.98 5.80
N TYR A 60 -13.19 21.63 6.73
CA TYR A 60 -13.48 20.24 7.06
C TYR A 60 -14.11 19.49 5.88
N GLY A 61 -15.06 20.11 5.16
CA GLY A 61 -15.65 19.54 3.95
C GLY A 61 -14.62 19.31 2.84
N SER A 62 -13.70 20.27 2.63
CA SER A 62 -12.57 20.12 1.71
C SER A 62 -11.62 19.01 2.14
N TYR A 63 -11.34 18.88 3.43
CA TYR A 63 -10.54 17.77 3.96
C TYR A 63 -11.21 16.41 3.71
N LEU A 64 -12.52 16.30 3.99
CA LEU A 64 -13.27 15.07 3.75
C LEU A 64 -13.26 14.69 2.27
N TYR A 65 -13.56 15.64 1.38
CA TYR A 65 -13.50 15.41 -0.06
C TYR A 65 -12.09 15.05 -0.50
N ALA A 66 -11.08 15.82 -0.09
CA ALA A 66 -9.72 15.62 -0.58
C ALA A 66 -9.11 14.28 -0.13
N THR A 67 -9.50 13.79 1.04
CA THR A 67 -9.05 12.49 1.56
C THR A 67 -9.97 11.33 1.17
N ASP A 68 -11.11 11.55 0.54
CA ASP A 68 -11.96 10.47 0.03
C ASP A 68 -11.36 9.88 -1.25
N THR A 69 -11.16 8.57 -1.30
CA THR A 69 -10.67 7.87 -2.50
C THR A 69 -11.52 8.09 -3.75
N ARG A 70 -12.79 8.48 -3.59
CA ARG A 70 -13.73 8.77 -4.69
C ARG A 70 -13.55 10.17 -5.29
N ALA A 71 -12.74 11.04 -4.69
CA ALA A 71 -12.53 12.37 -5.24
C ALA A 71 -11.92 12.32 -6.64
N PHE A 72 -12.41 13.21 -7.51
CA PHE A 72 -12.12 13.21 -8.95
C PHE A 72 -10.62 13.18 -9.25
N PHE A 73 -9.85 13.98 -8.51
CA PHE A 73 -8.44 14.20 -8.79
C PHE A 73 -7.57 12.97 -8.51
N HIS A 74 -7.96 12.07 -7.59
CA HIS A 74 -7.20 10.85 -7.31
C HIS A 74 -7.07 9.92 -8.51
N ARG A 75 -8.05 9.95 -9.42
CA ARG A 75 -8.05 9.15 -10.65
C ARG A 75 -7.61 9.96 -11.87
N TRP A 76 -8.14 11.17 -12.01
CA TRP A 76 -8.05 11.90 -13.28
C TRP A 76 -6.96 12.97 -13.33
N VAL A 77 -6.41 13.37 -12.18
CA VAL A 77 -5.38 14.42 -12.10
C VAL A 77 -4.06 13.85 -11.60
N VAL A 78 -4.06 13.17 -10.45
CA VAL A 78 -2.84 12.69 -9.79
C VAL A 78 -2.03 11.73 -10.69
N PRO A 79 -2.60 10.67 -11.30
CA PRO A 79 -1.79 9.77 -12.13
C PRO A 79 -1.23 10.45 -13.38
N PRO A 80 -1.99 11.22 -14.18
CA PRO A 80 -1.41 11.98 -15.31
C PRO A 80 -0.32 12.98 -14.89
N VAL A 81 -0.54 13.74 -13.80
CA VAL A 81 0.44 14.72 -13.31
C VAL A 81 1.72 14.03 -12.85
N LEU A 82 1.63 12.97 -12.05
CA LEU A 82 2.80 12.18 -11.64
C LEU A 82 3.58 11.66 -12.86
N ARG A 83 2.87 11.17 -13.87
CA ARG A 83 3.47 10.67 -15.12
C ARG A 83 4.14 11.76 -15.96
N TRP A 84 3.67 13.00 -15.86
CA TRP A 84 4.22 14.17 -16.56
C TRP A 84 5.42 14.76 -15.82
N VAL A 85 5.32 14.94 -14.49
CA VAL A 85 6.38 15.45 -13.61
C VAL A 85 7.54 14.47 -13.52
N TYR A 86 7.26 13.16 -13.46
CA TYR A 86 8.25 12.10 -13.43
C TYR A 86 8.13 11.23 -14.71
N PRO A 87 8.91 11.53 -15.76
CA PRO A 87 8.88 10.76 -16.99
C PRO A 87 9.38 9.31 -16.83
N ASP A 88 10.31 9.06 -15.90
CA ASP A 88 10.71 7.72 -15.52
C ASP A 88 9.63 7.06 -14.64
N ALA A 89 9.33 5.78 -14.87
CA ALA A 89 8.25 5.11 -14.14
C ALA A 89 8.66 4.65 -12.74
N GLU A 90 9.93 4.40 -12.48
CA GLU A 90 10.42 4.05 -11.15
C GLU A 90 10.48 5.29 -10.26
N ASP A 91 10.92 6.43 -10.80
CA ASP A 91 10.89 7.71 -10.07
C ASP A 91 9.46 8.13 -9.74
N ALA A 92 8.52 8.00 -10.69
CA ALA A 92 7.10 8.26 -10.44
C ALA A 92 6.53 7.35 -9.35
N HIS A 93 6.96 6.09 -9.31
CA HIS A 93 6.56 5.13 -8.28
C HIS A 93 7.09 5.55 -6.90
N HIS A 94 8.38 5.87 -6.80
CA HIS A 94 8.98 6.35 -5.54
C HIS A 94 8.37 7.66 -5.05
N ALA A 95 8.09 8.60 -5.95
CA ALA A 95 7.40 9.84 -5.62
C ALA A 95 5.98 9.56 -5.09
N GLY A 96 5.25 8.65 -5.74
CA GLY A 96 3.90 8.24 -5.32
C GLY A 96 3.89 7.58 -3.93
N THR A 97 4.77 6.61 -3.69
CA THR A 97 4.84 5.91 -2.39
C THR A 97 5.32 6.84 -1.27
N SER A 98 6.32 7.68 -1.53
CA SER A 98 6.80 8.68 -0.56
C SER A 98 5.73 9.72 -0.22
N SER A 99 4.99 10.19 -1.23
CA SER A 99 3.87 11.11 -1.02
C SER A 99 2.77 10.46 -0.19
N LEU A 100 2.40 9.21 -0.50
CA LEU A 100 1.38 8.50 0.26
C LEU A 100 1.81 8.26 1.72
N LYS A 101 3.08 7.94 1.95
CA LYS A 101 3.67 7.80 3.29
C LYS A 101 3.58 9.10 4.09
N MET A 102 4.05 10.20 3.52
CA MET A 102 4.00 11.53 4.15
C MET A 102 2.56 11.95 4.45
N LEU A 103 1.64 11.78 3.49
CA LEU A 103 0.23 12.11 3.69
C LEU A 103 -0.40 11.23 4.78
N TYR A 104 -0.01 9.96 4.90
CA TYR A 104 -0.49 9.07 5.95
C TYR A 104 -0.03 9.54 7.34
N GLU A 105 1.25 9.90 7.49
CA GLU A 105 1.81 10.44 8.74
C GLU A 105 1.14 11.76 9.17
N LEU A 106 0.71 12.57 8.19
CA LEU A 106 -0.03 13.83 8.43
C LEU A 106 -1.55 13.65 8.55
N ASN A 107 -2.06 12.42 8.46
CA ASN A 107 -3.50 12.12 8.42
C ASN A 107 -4.25 12.82 7.27
N LEU A 108 -3.56 13.05 6.16
CA LEU A 108 -4.06 13.64 4.89
C LEU A 108 -4.09 12.62 3.73
N ASN A 109 -3.82 11.32 3.99
CA ASN A 109 -3.84 10.31 2.92
C ASN A 109 -5.24 10.09 2.34
N PRO A 110 -5.33 9.74 1.04
CA PRO A 110 -6.55 9.17 0.50
C PRO A 110 -6.93 7.92 1.31
N ARG A 111 -8.21 7.82 1.63
CA ARG A 111 -8.82 6.68 2.33
C ARG A 111 -10.25 6.47 1.90
N GLU A 112 -10.68 5.22 1.91
CA GLU A 112 -12.07 4.87 1.62
C GLU A 112 -12.98 5.38 2.74
N ARG A 113 -13.92 6.26 2.36
CA ARG A 113 -14.93 6.82 3.28
C ARG A 113 -16.34 6.29 3.00
N ASP A 114 -16.51 5.45 1.99
CA ASP A 114 -17.80 4.88 1.64
C ASP A 114 -18.15 3.72 2.58
N THR A 115 -18.89 4.03 3.66
CA THR A 115 -19.29 3.04 4.65
C THR A 115 -20.25 1.99 4.10
N THR A 116 -20.91 2.25 2.96
CA THR A 116 -21.80 1.27 2.33
C THR A 116 -21.03 0.07 1.77
N LEU A 117 -19.71 0.20 1.56
CA LEU A 117 -18.85 -0.88 1.07
C LEU A 117 -18.33 -1.81 2.18
N ASN A 118 -18.65 -1.53 3.44
CA ASN A 118 -18.46 -2.48 4.54
C ASN A 118 -19.75 -3.27 4.73
N SER A 119 -19.98 -4.26 3.87
CA SER A 119 -21.25 -4.97 3.81
C SER A 119 -21.07 -6.49 3.65
N PRO A 120 -22.02 -7.31 4.14
CA PRO A 120 -21.90 -8.77 4.08
C PRO A 120 -21.77 -9.32 2.66
N GLU A 121 -22.33 -8.65 1.66
CA GLU A 121 -22.31 -9.09 0.24
C GLU A 121 -20.90 -9.07 -0.37
N LEU A 122 -20.01 -8.24 0.17
CA LEU A 122 -18.60 -8.23 -0.22
C LEU A 122 -17.75 -9.15 0.69
N SER A 123 -18.28 -9.62 1.81
CA SER A 123 -17.48 -10.38 2.78
C SER A 123 -17.11 -11.76 2.23
N VAL A 124 -15.85 -12.17 2.40
CA VAL A 124 -15.38 -13.51 2.01
C VAL A 124 -14.51 -14.12 3.11
N SER A 125 -14.63 -15.44 3.34
CA SER A 125 -13.79 -16.13 4.31
C SER A 125 -12.49 -16.59 3.65
N VAL A 126 -11.35 -16.13 4.17
CA VAL A 126 -10.00 -16.51 3.72
C VAL A 126 -9.20 -16.97 4.92
N PHE A 127 -8.77 -18.23 4.89
CA PHE A 127 -8.02 -18.86 5.98
C PHE A 127 -8.68 -18.73 7.37
N GLY A 128 -10.02 -18.73 7.41
CA GLY A 128 -10.80 -18.56 8.65
C GLY A 128 -10.95 -17.11 9.12
N THR A 129 -10.48 -16.13 8.33
CA THR A 129 -10.74 -14.71 8.55
C THR A 129 -11.83 -14.21 7.61
N ASP A 130 -12.87 -13.59 8.15
CA ASP A 130 -13.89 -12.91 7.35
C ASP A 130 -13.36 -11.56 6.86
N LEU A 131 -12.86 -11.54 5.64
CA LEU A 131 -12.39 -10.33 4.98
C LEU A 131 -13.56 -9.41 4.65
N GLN A 132 -13.37 -8.10 4.83
CA GLN A 132 -14.38 -7.10 4.49
C GLN A 132 -14.71 -7.04 3.00
N ASN A 133 -13.77 -7.46 2.14
CA ASN A 133 -13.94 -7.52 0.69
C ASN A 133 -12.88 -8.43 0.06
N PRO A 134 -13.11 -8.96 -1.17
CA PRO A 134 -12.20 -9.88 -1.83
C PRO A 134 -11.17 -9.15 -2.72
N ILE A 135 -10.95 -7.85 -2.54
CA ILE A 135 -10.03 -7.06 -3.38
C ILE A 135 -8.73 -6.83 -2.63
N GLY A 136 -7.61 -7.20 -3.24
CA GLY A 136 -6.28 -7.03 -2.65
C GLY A 136 -5.32 -6.24 -3.53
N ILE A 137 -4.23 -5.77 -2.93
CA ILE A 137 -3.12 -5.09 -3.62
C ILE A 137 -1.94 -6.06 -3.70
N SER A 138 -1.47 -6.32 -4.93
CA SER A 138 -0.41 -7.31 -5.23
C SER A 138 0.98 -6.79 -4.85
N ALA A 139 1.92 -7.71 -4.61
CA ALA A 139 3.32 -7.39 -4.31
C ALA A 139 3.99 -6.53 -5.37
N GLY A 140 5.06 -5.86 -4.96
CA GLY A 140 5.92 -5.02 -5.79
C GLY A 140 5.58 -3.53 -5.73
N LEU A 141 4.38 -3.17 -5.26
CA LEU A 141 4.04 -1.77 -5.00
C LEU A 141 4.70 -1.26 -3.71
N ASP A 142 4.66 -2.04 -2.65
CA ASP A 142 5.36 -1.75 -1.40
C ASP A 142 6.38 -2.84 -1.12
N LYS A 143 7.58 -2.68 -1.68
CA LYS A 143 8.63 -3.71 -1.67
C LYS A 143 9.27 -3.89 -0.31
N ASP A 144 9.30 -2.84 0.51
CA ASP A 144 10.02 -2.79 1.78
C ASP A 144 9.08 -2.57 2.99
N ALA A 145 7.76 -2.76 2.80
CA ALA A 145 6.73 -2.61 3.82
C ALA A 145 6.68 -1.21 4.48
N GLU A 146 6.83 -0.16 3.68
CA GLU A 146 6.84 1.22 4.15
C GLU A 146 5.45 1.84 4.32
N ILE A 147 4.44 1.35 3.58
CA ILE A 147 3.10 1.95 3.51
C ILE A 147 1.93 0.94 3.61
N PRO A 148 2.04 -0.21 4.32
CA PRO A 148 0.95 -1.20 4.34
C PRO A 148 -0.36 -0.61 4.88
N ASP A 149 -0.29 0.24 5.90
CA ASP A 149 -1.47 0.89 6.48
C ASP A 149 -2.14 1.90 5.54
N ALA A 150 -1.35 2.66 4.78
CA ALA A 150 -1.89 3.58 3.81
C ALA A 150 -2.56 2.82 2.66
N LEU A 151 -2.02 1.66 2.26
CA LEU A 151 -2.65 0.79 1.26
C LEU A 151 -3.94 0.14 1.77
N PHE A 152 -3.97 -0.26 3.04
CA PHE A 152 -5.19 -0.71 3.69
C PHE A 152 -6.24 0.42 3.75
N ASP A 153 -5.85 1.67 4.00
CA ASP A 153 -6.76 2.82 4.01
C ASP A 153 -7.42 3.05 2.64
N LEU A 154 -6.82 2.62 1.53
CA LEU A 154 -7.44 2.67 0.20
C LEU A 154 -8.63 1.70 0.04
N GLY A 155 -8.88 0.83 1.02
CA GLY A 155 -10.05 -0.06 1.08
C GLY A 155 -9.77 -1.54 0.81
N ALA A 156 -8.51 -1.92 0.61
CA ALA A 156 -8.12 -3.29 0.30
C ALA A 156 -8.36 -4.26 1.47
N GLY A 157 -8.90 -5.44 1.17
CA GLY A 157 -9.01 -6.55 2.12
C GLY A 157 -7.67 -7.25 2.36
N ILE A 158 -6.80 -7.29 1.34
CA ILE A 158 -5.44 -7.84 1.43
C ILE A 158 -4.43 -6.84 0.90
N VAL A 159 -3.30 -6.71 1.58
CA VAL A 159 -2.11 -6.02 1.05
C VAL A 159 -0.96 -7.01 1.03
N GLU A 160 -0.31 -7.15 -0.12
CA GLU A 160 0.90 -7.97 -0.29
C GLU A 160 2.12 -7.05 -0.44
N VAL A 161 3.08 -7.13 0.51
CA VAL A 161 4.37 -6.42 0.48
C VAL A 161 5.49 -7.36 0.00
N GLY A 162 6.63 -6.82 -0.44
CA GLY A 162 7.76 -7.61 -0.99
C GLY A 162 7.83 -7.58 -2.52
N GLY A 163 8.57 -8.44 -3.24
CA GLY A 163 9.34 -9.61 -2.84
C GLY A 163 10.66 -9.32 -2.15
N CYS A 164 10.70 -9.65 -0.86
CA CYS A 164 11.83 -9.47 0.02
C CYS A 164 12.85 -10.60 -0.14
N THR A 165 14.13 -10.23 -0.21
CA THR A 165 15.26 -11.16 -0.24
C THR A 165 15.92 -11.25 1.14
N PRO A 166 16.72 -12.29 1.45
CA PRO A 166 17.44 -12.39 2.72
C PRO A 166 18.33 -11.18 2.96
N LEU A 167 19.24 -10.94 2.02
CA LEU A 167 20.19 -9.84 2.03
C LEU A 167 19.72 -8.69 1.13
N PRO A 168 20.12 -7.44 1.42
CA PRO A 168 19.86 -6.31 0.55
C PRO A 168 20.41 -6.54 -0.86
N GLN A 169 19.66 -6.09 -1.87
CA GLN A 169 20.14 -6.04 -3.24
C GLN A 169 19.47 -4.91 -4.03
N GLU A 170 20.23 -4.26 -4.90
CA GLU A 170 19.76 -3.13 -5.71
C GLU A 170 18.78 -3.55 -6.81
N GLY A 171 18.81 -4.82 -7.23
CA GLY A 171 18.11 -5.34 -8.40
C GLY A 171 18.89 -5.12 -9.71
N ASN A 172 18.21 -5.19 -10.86
CA ASN A 172 18.83 -4.98 -12.18
C ASN A 172 19.07 -3.48 -12.45
N PRO A 173 20.01 -3.11 -13.35
CA PRO A 173 20.30 -1.71 -13.69
C PRO A 173 19.09 -0.93 -14.21
N LYS A 174 19.03 0.37 -13.89
CA LYS A 174 18.01 1.31 -14.42
C LYS A 174 18.36 1.78 -15.84
N PRO A 175 17.37 2.15 -16.68
CA PRO A 175 15.92 2.06 -16.45
C PRO A 175 15.43 0.60 -16.56
N ARG A 176 14.44 0.26 -15.73
CA ARG A 176 13.95 -1.12 -15.56
C ARG A 176 12.44 -1.25 -15.42
N VAL A 177 11.71 -0.17 -15.65
CA VAL A 177 10.25 -0.18 -15.74
C VAL A 177 9.81 0.81 -16.80
N PHE A 178 8.94 0.35 -17.69
CA PHE A 178 8.58 1.04 -18.92
C PHE A 178 7.07 1.04 -19.04
N ARG A 179 6.48 2.24 -19.14
CA ARG A 179 5.03 2.40 -19.35
C ARG A 179 4.70 2.23 -20.82
N VAL A 180 3.56 1.61 -21.08
CA VAL A 180 2.90 1.56 -22.38
C VAL A 180 1.48 2.14 -22.21
N PRO A 181 1.34 3.48 -22.13
CA PRO A 181 0.08 4.12 -21.72
C PRO A 181 -1.12 3.79 -22.60
N LYS A 182 -0.96 3.65 -23.93
CA LYS A 182 -2.06 3.22 -24.81
C LYS A 182 -2.64 1.84 -24.49
N LEU A 183 -1.92 1.02 -23.73
CA LEU A 183 -2.36 -0.31 -23.31
C LEU A 183 -2.75 -0.34 -21.83
N ASP A 184 -2.65 0.78 -21.10
CA ASP A 184 -2.59 0.79 -19.64
C ASP A 184 -1.64 -0.28 -19.09
N GLY A 185 -0.54 -0.51 -19.82
CA GLY A 185 0.40 -1.61 -19.60
C GLY A 185 1.76 -1.14 -19.12
N MET A 186 2.55 -2.06 -18.58
CA MET A 186 3.92 -1.80 -18.14
C MET A 186 4.79 -3.04 -18.38
N VAL A 187 6.03 -2.83 -18.81
CA VAL A 187 7.08 -3.85 -18.82
C VAL A 187 8.05 -3.53 -17.70
N ASN A 188 8.48 -4.52 -16.91
CA ASN A 188 9.48 -4.31 -15.89
C ASN A 188 10.49 -5.45 -15.81
N ARG A 189 11.72 -5.08 -15.42
CA ARG A 189 12.84 -5.98 -15.17
C ARG A 189 13.54 -5.68 -13.84
N TYR A 190 12.78 -5.40 -12.78
CA TYR A 190 13.34 -4.97 -11.49
C TYR A 190 14.42 -5.90 -10.92
N GLY A 191 14.21 -7.22 -11.00
CA GLY A 191 15.16 -8.19 -10.45
C GLY A 191 15.20 -8.20 -8.91
N LEU A 192 14.01 -8.13 -8.27
CA LEU A 192 13.86 -8.23 -6.80
C LEU A 192 14.73 -7.23 -6.02
N ASN A 193 14.68 -5.94 -6.36
CA ASN A 193 15.31 -4.92 -5.54
C ASN A 193 14.65 -4.89 -4.14
N SER A 194 15.46 -5.02 -3.08
CA SER A 194 14.98 -5.15 -1.69
C SER A 194 16.04 -4.66 -0.71
N ARG A 195 15.61 -4.08 0.41
CA ARG A 195 16.49 -3.74 1.54
C ARG A 195 16.82 -4.93 2.46
N GLY A 196 16.34 -6.13 2.13
CA GLY A 196 16.61 -7.35 2.89
C GLY A 196 15.57 -7.64 3.99
N ALA A 197 15.53 -8.89 4.43
CA ALA A 197 14.56 -9.37 5.41
C ALA A 197 14.72 -8.73 6.79
N ASP A 198 15.94 -8.34 7.15
CA ASP A 198 16.23 -7.66 8.41
C ASP A 198 15.66 -6.25 8.49
N ASP A 199 15.82 -5.44 7.44
CA ASP A 199 15.24 -4.08 7.39
C ASP A 199 13.71 -4.14 7.44
N MET A 200 13.11 -5.04 6.66
CA MET A 200 11.66 -5.23 6.66
C MET A 200 11.15 -5.71 8.03
N ALA A 201 11.85 -6.64 8.69
CA ALA A 201 11.49 -7.12 10.03
C ALA A 201 11.50 -6.00 11.08
N ILE A 202 12.48 -5.09 11.02
CA ILE A 202 12.53 -3.91 11.90
C ILE A 202 11.29 -3.03 11.69
N ARG A 203 10.93 -2.73 10.44
CA ARG A 203 9.77 -1.89 10.11
C ARG A 203 8.46 -2.52 10.56
N LEU A 204 8.26 -3.80 10.25
CA LEU A 204 7.04 -4.51 10.64
C LEU A 204 6.92 -4.66 12.16
N ARG A 205 8.03 -4.85 12.87
CA ARG A 205 8.05 -4.85 14.34
C ARG A 205 7.70 -3.49 14.92
N ASP A 206 8.25 -2.41 14.37
CA ASP A 206 7.94 -1.05 14.81
C ASP A 206 6.45 -0.70 14.61
N ARG A 207 5.90 -1.12 13.46
CA ARG A 207 4.46 -1.05 13.19
C ARG A 207 3.63 -1.82 14.23
N LEU A 208 3.99 -3.06 14.53
CA LEU A 208 3.35 -3.87 15.58
C LEU A 208 3.40 -3.19 16.96
N ARG A 209 4.57 -2.65 17.34
CA ARG A 209 4.79 -1.96 18.62
C ARG A 209 3.92 -0.73 18.76
N ARG A 210 3.83 0.10 17.72
CA ARG A 210 2.94 1.28 17.72
C ARG A 210 1.48 0.87 17.93
N TYR A 211 1.03 -0.16 17.24
CA TYR A 211 -0.33 -0.68 17.39
C TYR A 211 -0.58 -1.21 18.81
N ALA A 212 0.29 -2.08 19.31
CA ALA A 212 0.18 -2.65 20.66
C ALA A 212 0.12 -1.55 21.73
N ARG A 213 0.98 -0.54 21.62
CA ARG A 213 0.97 0.64 22.50
C ARG A 213 -0.32 1.44 22.41
N SER A 214 -0.89 1.63 21.21
CA SER A 214 -2.11 2.40 21.02
C SER A 214 -3.34 1.77 21.68
N ILE A 215 -3.35 0.45 21.88
CA ILE A 215 -4.44 -0.28 22.54
C ILE A 215 -4.07 -0.78 23.95
N GLY A 216 -2.87 -0.47 24.45
CA GLY A 216 -2.44 -0.80 25.81
C GLY A 216 -2.12 -2.27 26.07
N VAL A 217 -1.65 -3.02 25.07
CA VAL A 217 -1.27 -4.45 25.20
C VAL A 217 0.19 -4.70 24.82
N THR A 218 0.72 -5.90 25.07
CA THR A 218 2.11 -6.24 24.68
C THR A 218 2.22 -6.69 23.23
N GLU A 219 3.43 -6.69 22.66
CA GLU A 219 3.70 -7.30 21.34
C GLU A 219 3.21 -8.76 21.30
N LYS A 220 3.44 -9.51 22.38
CA LYS A 220 3.11 -10.93 22.49
C LYS A 220 1.60 -11.17 22.47
N ASP A 221 0.82 -10.29 23.08
CA ASP A 221 -0.65 -10.38 23.10
C ASP A 221 -1.22 -10.23 21.69
N VAL A 222 -0.73 -9.23 20.93
CA VAL A 222 -1.14 -9.04 19.53
C VAL A 222 -0.74 -10.25 18.68
N LEU A 223 0.51 -10.69 18.78
CA LEU A 223 1.06 -11.82 18.03
C LEU A 223 0.31 -13.15 18.28
N ASN A 224 -0.27 -13.30 19.47
CA ASN A 224 -1.04 -14.47 19.88
C ASN A 224 -2.55 -14.34 19.65
N GLY A 225 -3.00 -13.23 19.05
CA GLY A 225 -4.40 -13.01 18.66
C GLY A 225 -5.30 -12.45 19.76
N GLU A 226 -4.76 -12.09 20.93
CA GLU A 226 -5.55 -11.53 22.05
C GLU A 226 -6.13 -10.15 21.73
N ALA A 227 -5.54 -9.45 20.74
CA ALA A 227 -6.02 -8.16 20.25
C ALA A 227 -7.23 -8.28 19.28
N ASN A 228 -7.74 -9.48 19.00
CA ASN A 228 -8.87 -9.74 18.09
C ASN A 228 -8.69 -9.15 16.67
N VAL A 229 -7.43 -9.07 16.22
CA VAL A 229 -7.06 -8.71 14.85
C VAL A 229 -6.01 -9.69 14.33
N PRO A 230 -5.95 -9.95 13.03
CA PRO A 230 -4.83 -10.66 12.44
C PRO A 230 -3.52 -9.90 12.72
N PRO A 231 -2.48 -10.57 13.26
CA PRO A 231 -1.27 -9.91 13.74
C PRO A 231 -0.38 -9.35 12.63
N GLY A 232 -0.57 -9.75 11.37
CA GLY A 232 0.08 -9.11 10.24
C GLY A 232 -0.62 -7.81 9.86
N SER A 233 -1.91 -7.85 9.58
CA SER A 233 -2.68 -6.68 9.15
C SER A 233 -2.93 -5.67 10.26
N LEU A 234 -2.98 -6.12 11.52
CA LEU A 234 -3.35 -5.32 12.69
C LEU A 234 -4.75 -4.69 12.58
N ARG A 235 -5.60 -5.23 11.69
CA ARG A 235 -6.91 -4.68 11.35
C ARG A 235 -7.92 -5.80 11.16
N LYS A 236 -9.08 -5.69 11.81
CA LYS A 236 -10.16 -6.66 11.66
C LYS A 236 -10.61 -6.76 10.20
N GLY A 237 -10.82 -7.99 9.73
CA GLY A 237 -11.30 -8.30 8.38
C GLY A 237 -10.32 -7.92 7.27
N ARG A 238 -9.02 -7.90 7.56
CA ARG A 238 -7.93 -7.65 6.61
C ARG A 238 -6.76 -8.57 6.87
N LEU A 239 -5.99 -8.90 5.85
CA LEU A 239 -4.78 -9.74 5.97
C LEU A 239 -3.58 -9.07 5.30
N LEU A 240 -2.41 -9.16 5.95
CA LEU A 240 -1.13 -8.74 5.38
C LEU A 240 -0.39 -9.97 4.86
N ALA A 241 -0.10 -9.96 3.57
CA ALA A 241 0.77 -10.93 2.93
C ALA A 241 2.19 -10.36 2.79
N VAL A 242 3.21 -11.17 3.10
CA VAL A 242 4.63 -10.82 2.96
C VAL A 242 5.26 -11.78 1.96
N GLN A 243 5.65 -11.26 0.81
CA GLN A 243 6.28 -12.01 -0.25
C GLN A 243 7.79 -12.11 -0.03
N ILE A 244 8.31 -13.32 -0.15
CA ILE A 244 9.73 -13.67 0.03
C ILE A 244 10.27 -14.33 -1.23
N ALA A 245 11.56 -14.13 -1.50
CA ALA A 245 12.26 -14.66 -2.66
C ALA A 245 13.75 -14.90 -2.33
N LYS A 246 14.45 -15.65 -3.21
CA LYS A 246 15.90 -15.82 -3.12
C LYS A 246 16.67 -14.56 -3.51
N ASN A 247 17.91 -14.43 -3.03
CA ASN A 247 18.84 -13.44 -3.56
C ASN A 247 19.23 -13.77 -5.01
N LYS A 248 19.61 -12.74 -5.78
CA LYS A 248 20.02 -12.89 -7.19
C LYS A 248 21.26 -13.78 -7.33
N GLU A 249 22.24 -13.58 -6.45
CA GLU A 249 23.55 -14.24 -6.48
C GLU A 249 23.52 -15.70 -5.99
N THR A 250 22.43 -16.14 -5.35
CA THR A 250 22.24 -17.53 -4.97
C THR A 250 22.06 -18.40 -6.21
N ASP A 251 22.96 -19.34 -6.47
CA ASP A 251 22.91 -20.25 -7.62
C ASP A 251 21.61 -21.07 -7.58
N GLU A 252 20.80 -20.95 -8.63
CA GLU A 252 19.52 -21.66 -8.78
C GLU A 252 19.66 -23.19 -8.79
N ARG A 253 20.84 -23.71 -9.13
CA ARG A 253 21.13 -25.15 -9.16
C ARG A 253 21.44 -25.70 -7.77
N ASP A 254 21.80 -24.84 -6.82
CA ASP A 254 21.96 -25.22 -5.42
C ASP A 254 20.62 -25.08 -4.70
N GLU A 255 19.79 -26.12 -4.83
CA GLU A 255 18.45 -26.15 -4.23
C GLU A 255 18.47 -25.92 -2.71
N ARG A 256 19.55 -26.33 -2.03
CA ARG A 256 19.69 -26.13 -0.59
C ARG A 256 19.93 -24.66 -0.27
N ALA A 257 20.86 -24.01 -0.96
CA ALA A 257 21.10 -22.58 -0.79
C ALA A 257 19.86 -21.75 -1.14
N VAL A 258 19.14 -22.14 -2.20
CA VAL A 258 17.83 -21.54 -2.53
C VAL A 258 16.86 -21.69 -1.37
N ALA A 259 16.66 -22.89 -0.83
CA ALA A 259 15.77 -23.10 0.31
C ALA A 259 16.20 -22.32 1.57
N ASP A 260 17.50 -22.24 1.84
CA ASP A 260 18.08 -21.50 2.96
C ASP A 260 17.77 -20.00 2.88
N ASP A 261 17.74 -19.40 1.68
CA ASP A 261 17.29 -18.02 1.47
C ASP A 261 15.83 -17.83 1.92
N TYR A 262 14.91 -18.67 1.45
CA TYR A 262 13.50 -18.55 1.86
C TYR A 262 13.33 -18.78 3.36
N VAL A 263 13.99 -19.80 3.92
CA VAL A 263 13.99 -20.11 5.35
C VAL A 263 14.53 -18.93 6.18
N TYR A 264 15.58 -18.26 5.71
CA TYR A 264 16.09 -17.05 6.34
C TYR A 264 15.00 -15.96 6.41
N CYS A 265 14.32 -15.68 5.30
CA CYS A 265 13.22 -14.73 5.27
C CYS A 265 12.08 -15.13 6.21
N VAL A 266 11.71 -16.41 6.25
CA VAL A 266 10.67 -16.93 7.18
C VAL A 266 11.06 -16.63 8.62
N ARG A 267 12.30 -16.94 9.04
CA ARG A 267 12.78 -16.69 10.41
C ARG A 267 12.66 -15.23 10.84
N ARG A 268 12.85 -14.28 9.91
CA ARG A 268 12.77 -12.84 10.19
C ARG A 268 11.35 -12.29 10.13
N LEU A 269 10.54 -12.77 9.19
CA LEU A 269 9.30 -12.10 8.78
C LEU A 269 8.01 -12.82 9.20
N ALA A 270 8.05 -14.13 9.44
CA ALA A 270 6.86 -14.95 9.72
C ALA A 270 6.02 -14.43 10.89
N ARG A 271 6.67 -13.85 11.91
CA ARG A 271 5.97 -13.28 13.07
C ARG A 271 5.03 -12.14 12.69
N TYR A 272 5.34 -11.39 11.63
CA TYR A 272 4.62 -10.17 11.25
C TYR A 272 3.75 -10.33 10.00
N ALA A 273 3.61 -11.56 9.49
CA ALA A 273 2.76 -11.86 8.35
C ALA A 273 1.51 -12.61 8.80
N ASP A 274 0.38 -12.37 8.14
CA ASP A 274 -0.75 -13.31 8.19
C ASP A 274 -0.56 -14.41 7.14
N ILE A 275 0.02 -14.04 5.99
CA ILE A 275 0.32 -14.92 4.87
C ILE A 275 1.77 -14.69 4.44
N LEU A 276 2.59 -15.74 4.39
CA LEU A 276 3.87 -15.76 3.70
C LEU A 276 3.67 -16.20 2.26
N VAL A 277 4.26 -15.49 1.31
CA VAL A 277 4.15 -15.81 -0.12
C VAL A 277 5.52 -16.16 -0.68
N VAL A 278 5.69 -17.40 -1.11
CA VAL A 278 6.90 -17.90 -1.78
C VAL A 278 6.83 -17.51 -3.26
N ASN A 279 7.71 -16.62 -3.71
CA ASN A 279 7.74 -16.18 -5.11
C ASN A 279 8.74 -17.00 -5.94
N VAL A 280 8.22 -17.89 -6.79
CA VAL A 280 8.99 -18.68 -7.77
C VAL A 280 8.72 -18.25 -9.22
N SER A 281 8.14 -17.07 -9.44
CA SER A 281 7.53 -16.71 -10.72
C SER A 281 8.04 -15.43 -11.38
N SER A 282 8.96 -14.70 -10.73
CA SER A 282 9.61 -13.53 -11.33
C SER A 282 10.34 -13.91 -12.63
N PRO A 283 10.04 -13.28 -13.79
CA PRO A 283 10.81 -13.47 -15.01
C PRO A 283 12.16 -12.73 -15.00
N ASN A 284 12.43 -11.94 -13.96
CA ASN A 284 13.51 -10.96 -13.91
C ASN A 284 14.71 -11.42 -13.07
N THR A 285 14.61 -12.60 -12.49
CA THR A 285 15.66 -13.27 -11.72
C THR A 285 16.00 -14.56 -12.47
N PRO A 286 17.24 -14.74 -12.95
CA PRO A 286 17.66 -15.96 -13.64
C PRO A 286 17.34 -17.23 -12.82
N GLY A 287 16.97 -18.30 -13.50
CA GLY A 287 16.69 -19.61 -12.89
C GLY A 287 15.40 -19.70 -12.05
N LEU A 288 14.81 -18.58 -11.62
CA LEU A 288 13.76 -18.61 -10.59
C LEU A 288 12.51 -19.40 -11.01
N ARG A 289 12.14 -19.34 -12.29
CA ARG A 289 10.97 -20.07 -12.82
C ARG A 289 11.21 -21.56 -13.00
N GLU A 290 12.47 -21.98 -13.08
CA GLU A 290 12.84 -23.40 -13.18
C GLU A 290 12.55 -24.14 -11.86
N LEU A 291 12.53 -23.40 -10.74
CA LEU A 291 12.09 -23.92 -9.44
C LEU A 291 10.62 -24.35 -9.39
N GLN A 292 9.82 -24.08 -10.43
CA GLN A 292 8.42 -24.54 -10.51
C GLN A 292 8.30 -26.00 -10.92
N ALA A 293 9.40 -26.68 -11.29
CA ALA A 293 9.40 -28.12 -11.48
C ALA A 293 8.95 -28.83 -10.18
N THR A 294 8.14 -29.88 -10.31
CA THR A 294 7.41 -30.52 -9.20
C THR A 294 8.30 -30.84 -8.00
N GLU A 295 9.44 -31.48 -8.22
CA GLU A 295 10.29 -32.00 -7.15
C GLU A 295 11.07 -30.88 -6.42
N PRO A 296 11.83 -29.99 -7.11
CA PRO A 296 12.43 -28.81 -6.46
C PRO A 296 11.41 -27.94 -5.73
N LEU A 297 10.24 -27.71 -6.36
CA LEU A 297 9.18 -26.90 -5.76
C LEU A 297 8.66 -27.56 -4.47
N THR A 298 8.45 -28.87 -4.46
CA THR A 298 7.98 -29.61 -3.29
C THR A 298 8.96 -29.46 -2.13
N ARG A 299 10.26 -29.66 -2.38
CA ARG A 299 11.31 -29.50 -1.35
C ARG A 299 11.36 -28.09 -0.78
N LEU A 300 11.40 -27.09 -1.66
CA LEU A 300 11.42 -25.68 -1.26
C LEU A 300 10.21 -25.32 -0.40
N LEU A 301 9.01 -25.65 -0.87
CA LEU A 301 7.78 -25.33 -0.16
C LEU A 301 7.68 -26.06 1.18
N SER A 302 8.13 -27.32 1.26
CA SER A 302 8.16 -28.08 2.52
C SER A 302 9.07 -27.41 3.55
N ALA A 303 10.28 -27.00 3.16
CA ALA A 303 11.20 -26.29 4.04
C ALA A 303 10.59 -24.97 4.58
N VAL A 304 9.89 -24.22 3.72
CA VAL A 304 9.20 -22.99 4.13
C VAL A 304 8.04 -23.27 5.09
N VAL A 305 7.22 -24.28 4.82
CA VAL A 305 6.07 -24.65 5.67
C VAL A 305 6.56 -25.14 7.04
N GLU A 306 7.58 -25.99 7.06
CA GLU A 306 8.21 -26.48 8.29
C GLU A 306 8.78 -25.35 9.13
N GLU A 307 9.48 -24.38 8.51
CA GLU A 307 10.02 -23.24 9.25
C GLU A 307 8.91 -22.29 9.73
N ALA A 308 7.89 -22.05 8.91
CA ALA A 308 6.75 -21.23 9.28
C ALA A 308 5.97 -21.82 10.48
N ALA A 309 5.92 -23.14 10.60
CA ALA A 309 5.32 -23.84 11.74
C ALA A 309 6.07 -23.59 13.07
N LYS A 310 7.35 -23.20 13.03
CA LYS A 310 8.17 -22.89 14.22
C LYS A 310 8.04 -21.44 14.68
N THR A 311 7.19 -20.63 14.03
CA THR A 311 7.00 -19.23 14.38
C THR A 311 6.53 -19.07 15.83
N ASP A 312 7.17 -18.19 16.60
CA ASP A 312 6.83 -17.87 18.00
C ASP A 312 5.51 -17.07 18.12
N ARG A 313 4.39 -17.76 17.83
CA ARG A 313 2.99 -17.31 17.84
C ARG A 313 2.05 -18.51 18.08
N LYS A 314 0.89 -18.28 18.70
CA LYS A 314 -0.16 -19.32 18.87
C LYS A 314 -0.64 -19.91 17.54
N GLN A 315 -0.75 -19.07 16.51
CA GLN A 315 -1.14 -19.49 15.16
C GLN A 315 -0.02 -19.12 14.18
N ARG A 316 0.46 -20.12 13.43
CA ARG A 316 1.43 -19.91 12.35
C ARG A 316 0.83 -19.05 11.23
N PRO A 317 1.64 -18.26 10.51
CA PRO A 317 1.19 -17.66 9.26
C PRO A 317 0.82 -18.75 8.24
N LYS A 318 -0.09 -18.40 7.34
CA LYS A 318 -0.42 -19.22 6.19
C LYS A 318 0.68 -19.12 5.15
N VAL A 319 0.93 -20.17 4.39
CA VAL A 319 1.94 -20.17 3.33
C VAL A 319 1.24 -20.31 2.00
N MET A 320 1.59 -19.46 1.04
CA MET A 320 1.14 -19.51 -0.34
C MET A 320 2.32 -19.50 -1.29
N VAL A 321 2.14 -20.02 -2.51
CA VAL A 321 3.12 -19.92 -3.59
C VAL A 321 2.59 -19.06 -4.73
N LYS A 322 3.40 -18.16 -5.27
CA LYS A 322 3.05 -17.30 -6.42
C LYS A 322 3.66 -17.83 -7.70
N VAL A 323 2.82 -18.17 -8.67
CA VAL A 323 3.19 -18.95 -9.86
C VAL A 323 3.14 -18.12 -11.15
N SER A 324 3.92 -18.53 -12.13
CA SER A 324 4.03 -17.87 -13.43
C SER A 324 2.72 -17.99 -14.22
N PRO A 325 2.31 -16.96 -14.98
CA PRO A 325 1.21 -17.11 -15.92
C PRO A 325 1.64 -17.82 -17.21
N ASP A 326 2.94 -18.10 -17.39
CA ASP A 326 3.50 -18.55 -18.66
C ASP A 326 3.54 -20.07 -18.81
N GLU A 327 2.97 -20.85 -17.88
CA GLU A 327 2.77 -22.28 -18.08
C GLU A 327 1.70 -22.51 -19.16
N ASP A 328 2.01 -23.34 -20.16
CA ASP A 328 1.09 -23.65 -21.26
C ASP A 328 0.47 -25.03 -21.09
N GLU A 329 1.27 -26.03 -20.72
CA GLU A 329 0.82 -27.41 -20.65
C GLU A 329 0.13 -27.73 -19.32
N ASP A 330 -0.94 -28.53 -19.37
CA ASP A 330 -1.64 -29.01 -18.17
C ASP A 330 -0.71 -29.79 -17.23
N SER A 331 0.27 -30.53 -17.77
CA SER A 331 1.29 -31.27 -17.02
C SER A 331 2.11 -30.39 -16.07
N GLN A 332 2.45 -29.17 -16.49
CA GLN A 332 3.20 -28.21 -15.68
C GLN A 332 2.34 -27.72 -14.50
N ILE A 333 1.07 -27.41 -14.75
CA ILE A 333 0.12 -26.99 -13.72
C ILE A 333 -0.13 -28.14 -12.74
N GLU A 334 -0.31 -29.37 -13.24
CA GLU A 334 -0.49 -30.57 -12.42
C GLU A 334 0.70 -30.78 -11.48
N GLY A 335 1.93 -30.61 -11.97
CA GLY A 335 3.14 -30.67 -11.16
C GLY A 335 3.17 -29.65 -10.02
N ILE A 336 2.81 -28.40 -10.31
CA ILE A 336 2.70 -27.34 -9.28
C ILE A 336 1.60 -27.68 -8.26
N VAL A 337 0.44 -28.14 -8.73
CA VAL A 337 -0.68 -28.55 -7.87
C VAL A 337 -0.29 -29.71 -6.97
N GLN A 338 0.47 -30.68 -7.48
CA GLN A 338 1.02 -31.78 -6.69
C GLN A 338 1.97 -31.25 -5.61
N ALA A 339 2.92 -30.38 -5.97
CA ALA A 339 3.86 -29.78 -5.03
C ALA A 339 3.16 -28.99 -3.90
N VAL A 340 2.10 -28.24 -4.22
CA VAL A 340 1.27 -27.50 -3.25
C VAL A 340 0.61 -28.44 -2.24
N HIS A 341 0.14 -29.61 -2.67
CA HIS A 341 -0.46 -30.58 -1.76
C HIS A 341 0.59 -31.28 -0.91
N LEU A 342 1.67 -31.78 -1.52
CA LEU A 342 2.73 -32.55 -0.84
C LEU A 342 3.46 -31.71 0.21
N SER A 343 3.67 -30.42 -0.04
CA SER A 343 4.38 -29.52 0.88
C SER A 343 3.52 -28.97 2.02
N GLY A 344 2.20 -29.15 1.98
CA GLY A 344 1.30 -28.59 3.00
C GLY A 344 1.01 -27.08 2.86
N VAL A 345 1.39 -26.47 1.73
CA VAL A 345 1.05 -25.06 1.42
C VAL A 345 -0.45 -24.82 1.46
N ASP A 346 -0.87 -23.68 2.00
CA ASP A 346 -2.28 -23.37 2.26
C ASP A 346 -3.02 -22.83 1.00
N GLY A 347 -2.29 -22.28 0.02
CA GLY A 347 -2.89 -21.76 -1.22
C GLY A 347 -1.91 -21.35 -2.32
N VAL A 348 -2.46 -20.88 -3.45
CA VAL A 348 -1.70 -20.44 -4.63
C VAL A 348 -2.12 -19.03 -5.03
N ILE A 349 -1.15 -18.19 -5.38
CA ILE A 349 -1.39 -16.94 -6.09
C ILE A 349 -1.16 -17.21 -7.58
N VAL A 350 -2.24 -17.29 -8.34
CA VAL A 350 -2.22 -17.56 -9.78
C VAL A 350 -1.95 -16.26 -10.53
N GLY A 351 -0.78 -16.22 -11.14
CA GLY A 351 -0.33 -15.12 -11.98
C GLY A 351 0.88 -14.37 -11.42
N ASN A 352 1.59 -13.78 -12.36
CA ASN A 352 2.65 -12.81 -12.20
C ASN A 352 2.70 -12.04 -13.53
N THR A 353 3.77 -11.32 -13.82
CA THR A 353 4.02 -10.73 -15.13
C THR A 353 4.36 -11.80 -16.19
N THR A 354 4.05 -11.52 -17.47
CA THR A 354 4.29 -12.45 -18.59
C THR A 354 5.48 -12.01 -19.44
N LYS A 355 6.28 -12.97 -19.91
CA LYS A 355 7.29 -12.70 -20.96
C LYS A 355 6.68 -12.64 -22.36
N ARG A 356 5.44 -13.11 -22.53
CA ARG A 356 4.74 -13.12 -23.81
C ARG A 356 4.43 -11.68 -24.24
N ARG A 357 4.53 -11.45 -25.55
CA ARG A 357 4.14 -10.19 -26.21
C ARG A 357 3.08 -10.39 -27.29
N THR A 358 2.87 -11.63 -27.73
CA THR A 358 1.77 -11.97 -28.63
C THR A 358 0.42 -11.72 -27.94
N GLY A 359 -0.49 -11.04 -28.63
CA GLY A 359 -1.84 -10.76 -28.13
C GLY A 359 -1.95 -9.68 -27.05
N VAL A 360 -0.85 -8.96 -26.73
CA VAL A 360 -0.89 -7.88 -25.73
C VAL A 360 -1.36 -6.54 -26.29
N ILE A 361 -1.33 -6.38 -27.62
CA ILE A 361 -1.82 -5.19 -28.33
C ILE A 361 -3.24 -5.51 -28.82
N PRO A 362 -4.29 -4.83 -28.32
CA PRO A 362 -5.64 -4.99 -28.81
C PRO A 362 -5.76 -4.58 -30.28
N GLU A 363 -6.72 -5.17 -30.98
CA GLU A 363 -7.01 -4.84 -32.38
C GLU A 363 -7.34 -3.34 -32.54
N GLY A 364 -6.79 -2.71 -33.58
CA GLY A 364 -6.98 -1.29 -33.86
C GLY A 364 -6.12 -0.32 -33.04
N VAL A 365 -5.40 -0.78 -32.01
CA VAL A 365 -4.53 0.10 -31.21
C VAL A 365 -3.17 0.30 -31.89
N LYS A 366 -2.88 1.54 -32.31
CA LYS A 366 -1.58 1.94 -32.87
C LYS A 366 -0.68 2.53 -31.80
N LEU A 367 0.38 1.82 -31.43
CA LEU A 367 1.40 2.30 -30.50
C LEU A 367 2.34 3.32 -31.16
N THR A 368 2.78 4.32 -30.39
CA THR A 368 3.90 5.20 -30.80
C THR A 368 5.22 4.43 -30.83
N THR A 369 6.25 4.93 -31.52
CA THR A 369 7.59 4.30 -31.53
C THR A 369 8.13 4.09 -30.11
N LYS A 370 7.97 5.07 -29.22
CA LYS A 370 8.40 4.97 -27.83
C LYS A 370 7.68 3.84 -27.08
N GLU A 371 6.36 3.69 -27.30
CA GLU A 371 5.56 2.64 -26.68
C GLU A 371 5.89 1.25 -27.24
N GLN A 372 6.20 1.15 -28.54
CA GLN A 372 6.67 -0.09 -29.14
C GLN A 372 8.02 -0.50 -28.55
N THR A 373 8.99 0.43 -28.45
CA THR A 373 10.27 0.17 -27.80
C THR A 373 10.06 -0.27 -26.36
N ALA A 374 9.26 0.46 -25.58
CA ALA A 374 8.93 0.12 -24.19
C ALA A 374 8.30 -1.27 -24.04
N LEU A 375 7.43 -1.68 -24.97
CA LEU A 375 6.80 -3.00 -24.96
C LEU A 375 7.81 -4.12 -25.29
N MET A 376 8.79 -3.84 -26.14
CA MET A 376 9.82 -4.79 -26.56
C MET A 376 10.99 -4.90 -25.58
N GLU A 377 11.04 -4.06 -24.54
CA GLU A 377 12.01 -4.17 -23.47
C GLU A 377 11.98 -5.57 -22.80
N THR A 378 13.16 -6.01 -22.36
CA THR A 378 13.29 -7.26 -21.60
C THR A 378 12.57 -7.15 -20.26
N GLY A 379 11.98 -8.27 -19.82
CA GLY A 379 11.29 -8.40 -18.55
C GLY A 379 9.82 -8.82 -18.69
N GLY A 380 9.07 -8.73 -17.60
CA GLY A 380 7.68 -9.10 -17.54
C GLY A 380 6.72 -7.96 -17.90
N TYR A 381 5.75 -8.23 -18.76
CA TYR A 381 4.60 -7.36 -19.03
C TYR A 381 3.52 -7.55 -17.97
N SER A 382 2.87 -6.45 -17.61
CA SER A 382 1.69 -6.37 -16.76
C SER A 382 0.69 -5.38 -17.37
N GLY A 383 -0.60 -5.68 -17.30
CA GLY A 383 -1.63 -4.79 -17.84
C GLY A 383 -2.94 -5.52 -18.12
N PRO A 384 -3.97 -4.79 -18.58
CA PRO A 384 -5.30 -5.33 -18.88
C PRO A 384 -5.28 -6.54 -19.82
N ALA A 385 -4.35 -6.57 -20.78
CA ALA A 385 -4.26 -7.66 -21.75
C ALA A 385 -3.95 -9.04 -21.13
N MET A 386 -3.51 -9.10 -19.87
CA MET A 386 -3.29 -10.36 -19.16
C MET A 386 -4.57 -11.01 -18.62
N TYR A 387 -5.68 -10.27 -18.59
CA TYR A 387 -6.88 -10.68 -17.86
C TYR A 387 -7.44 -12.02 -18.36
N SER A 388 -7.59 -12.19 -19.68
CA SER A 388 -8.16 -13.42 -20.27
C SER A 388 -7.37 -14.67 -19.88
N ARG A 389 -6.03 -14.60 -19.95
CA ARG A 389 -5.16 -15.70 -19.55
C ARG A 389 -5.18 -15.95 -18.04
N THR A 390 -5.25 -14.88 -17.25
CA THR A 390 -5.34 -15.03 -15.79
C THR A 390 -6.64 -15.73 -15.40
N LEU A 391 -7.77 -15.38 -16.04
CA LEU A 391 -9.06 -16.02 -15.83
C LEU A 391 -9.04 -17.51 -16.19
N ASP A 392 -8.48 -17.86 -17.35
CA ASP A 392 -8.34 -19.25 -17.80
C ASP A 392 -7.50 -20.08 -16.80
N LEU A 393 -6.32 -19.56 -16.42
CA LEU A 393 -5.43 -20.24 -15.48
C LEU A 393 -6.08 -20.44 -14.12
N VAL A 394 -6.80 -19.44 -13.59
CA VAL A 394 -7.52 -19.58 -12.31
C VAL A 394 -8.51 -20.74 -12.37
N GLY A 395 -9.27 -20.88 -13.45
CA GLY A 395 -10.20 -22.00 -13.64
C GLY A 395 -9.49 -23.36 -13.70
N ARG A 396 -8.36 -23.45 -14.43
CA ARG A 396 -7.54 -24.67 -14.51
C ARG A 396 -6.97 -25.06 -13.14
N TYR A 397 -6.34 -24.10 -12.44
CA TYR A 397 -5.82 -24.31 -11.09
C TYR A 397 -6.91 -24.74 -10.11
N ARG A 398 -8.07 -24.05 -10.11
CA ARG A 398 -9.23 -24.43 -9.28
C ARG A 398 -9.58 -25.89 -9.53
N LYS A 399 -9.93 -26.26 -10.76
CA LYS A 399 -10.31 -27.63 -11.12
C LYS A 399 -9.30 -28.68 -10.64
N MET A 400 -8.01 -28.45 -10.86
CA MET A 400 -6.95 -29.40 -10.49
C MET A 400 -6.75 -29.47 -8.97
N LEU A 401 -6.83 -28.33 -8.26
CA LEU A 401 -6.70 -28.27 -6.80
C LEU A 401 -7.84 -29.02 -6.09
N ASP A 402 -9.11 -28.88 -6.50
CA ASP A 402 -10.22 -29.65 -5.90
C ASP A 402 -10.08 -31.14 -6.19
N SER A 403 -9.70 -31.50 -7.43
CA SER A 403 -9.53 -32.90 -7.81
C SER A 403 -8.52 -33.61 -6.90
N GLN A 404 -7.40 -32.96 -6.60
CA GLN A 404 -6.41 -33.49 -5.65
C GLN A 404 -6.89 -33.45 -4.20
N SER A 405 -7.56 -32.39 -3.77
CA SER A 405 -8.12 -32.29 -2.41
C SER A 405 -9.15 -33.39 -2.13
N TYR A 406 -9.98 -33.72 -3.13
CA TYR A 406 -10.95 -34.80 -3.07
C TYR A 406 -10.27 -36.18 -2.96
N LYS A 407 -9.23 -36.44 -3.77
CA LYS A 407 -8.43 -37.67 -3.70
C LYS A 407 -7.74 -37.87 -2.36
N ALA A 408 -7.35 -36.78 -1.69
CA ALA A 408 -6.72 -36.81 -0.37
C ALA A 408 -7.70 -37.10 0.79
N ALA A 409 -8.94 -37.55 0.51
CA ALA A 409 -9.92 -38.02 1.49
C ALA A 409 -10.18 -37.04 2.65
N GLY A 410 -10.51 -35.78 2.33
CA GLY A 410 -10.86 -34.76 3.32
C GLY A 410 -9.87 -33.60 3.43
N GLY A 411 -8.99 -33.41 2.44
CA GLY A 411 -8.11 -32.25 2.38
C GLY A 411 -8.92 -30.94 2.31
N SER A 412 -8.53 -29.94 3.11
CA SER A 412 -9.14 -28.60 3.05
C SER A 412 -8.92 -27.99 1.67
N GLN A 413 -9.96 -27.39 1.10
CA GLN A 413 -9.87 -26.67 -0.17
C GLN A 413 -8.77 -25.61 -0.12
N LYS A 414 -7.83 -25.65 -1.08
CA LYS A 414 -6.76 -24.66 -1.19
C LYS A 414 -7.31 -23.31 -1.63
N VAL A 415 -6.78 -22.23 -1.05
CA VAL A 415 -7.14 -20.84 -1.37
C VAL A 415 -6.43 -20.38 -2.65
N ILE A 416 -7.12 -19.61 -3.48
CA ILE A 416 -6.56 -19.03 -4.71
C ILE A 416 -6.65 -17.51 -4.65
N PHE A 417 -5.54 -16.81 -4.82
CA PHE A 417 -5.56 -15.38 -5.17
C PHE A 417 -5.23 -15.22 -6.65
N ALA A 418 -5.99 -14.41 -7.37
CA ALA A 418 -5.75 -14.15 -8.79
C ALA A 418 -5.11 -12.78 -8.99
N THR A 419 -4.03 -12.71 -9.78
CA THR A 419 -3.35 -11.44 -10.08
C THR A 419 -3.01 -11.36 -11.57
N GLY A 420 -3.51 -10.32 -12.25
CA GLY A 420 -3.21 -10.09 -13.66
C GLY A 420 -4.36 -9.44 -14.42
N GLY A 421 -4.17 -8.19 -14.86
CA GLY A 421 -5.10 -7.50 -15.76
C GLY A 421 -6.48 -7.14 -15.19
N ILE A 422 -6.73 -7.31 -13.90
CA ILE A 422 -8.00 -6.94 -13.25
C ILE A 422 -8.05 -5.41 -13.08
N THR A 423 -9.10 -4.77 -13.63
CA THR A 423 -9.24 -3.31 -13.69
C THR A 423 -10.60 -2.78 -13.21
N ASN A 424 -11.62 -3.65 -13.13
CA ASN A 424 -13.01 -3.29 -12.82
C ASN A 424 -13.73 -4.43 -12.06
N GLY A 425 -14.93 -4.13 -11.54
CA GLY A 425 -15.74 -5.05 -10.74
C GLY A 425 -16.26 -6.26 -11.51
N GLU A 426 -16.52 -6.12 -12.81
CA GLU A 426 -16.92 -7.26 -13.66
C GLU A 426 -15.82 -8.32 -13.76
N GLN A 427 -14.60 -7.86 -13.99
CA GLN A 427 -13.42 -8.71 -14.07
C GLN A 427 -13.13 -9.37 -12.71
N ALA A 428 -13.29 -8.62 -11.61
CA ALA A 428 -13.19 -9.19 -10.28
C ALA A 428 -14.26 -10.27 -10.05
N GLN A 429 -15.53 -10.01 -10.38
CA GLN A 429 -16.61 -10.99 -10.23
C GLN A 429 -16.33 -12.27 -11.02
N LYS A 430 -15.96 -12.13 -12.30
CA LYS A 430 -15.66 -13.27 -13.18
C LYS A 430 -14.50 -14.12 -12.65
N ILE A 431 -13.45 -13.50 -12.11
CA ILE A 431 -12.30 -14.25 -11.59
C ILE A 431 -12.60 -14.93 -10.26
N LEU A 432 -13.43 -14.32 -9.42
CA LEU A 432 -13.94 -14.95 -8.19
C LEU A 432 -14.82 -16.15 -8.53
N ASN A 433 -15.73 -16.01 -9.51
CA ASN A 433 -16.57 -17.10 -10.00
C ASN A 433 -15.77 -18.24 -10.66
N ALA A 434 -14.60 -17.94 -11.22
CA ALA A 434 -13.68 -18.96 -11.75
C ALA A 434 -12.98 -19.78 -10.65
N GLY A 435 -13.09 -19.37 -9.38
CA GLY A 435 -12.57 -20.10 -8.22
C GLY A 435 -11.53 -19.37 -7.38
N ALA A 436 -11.22 -18.11 -7.71
CA ALA A 436 -10.38 -17.29 -6.84
C ALA A 436 -11.16 -16.85 -5.58
N SER A 437 -10.49 -16.83 -4.44
CA SER A 437 -11.00 -16.24 -3.20
C SER A 437 -10.75 -14.72 -3.15
N VAL A 438 -9.70 -14.24 -3.82
CA VAL A 438 -9.30 -12.82 -3.83
C VAL A 438 -8.82 -12.39 -5.21
N ALA A 439 -9.24 -11.20 -5.64
CA ALA A 439 -8.79 -10.51 -6.84
C ALA A 439 -7.74 -9.45 -6.49
N MET A 440 -6.49 -9.65 -6.92
CA MET A 440 -5.36 -8.78 -6.61
C MET A 440 -5.07 -7.80 -7.75
N ILE A 441 -4.85 -6.53 -7.42
CA ILE A 441 -4.58 -5.46 -8.38
C ILE A 441 -3.18 -4.87 -8.22
N TYR A 442 -2.61 -4.40 -9.34
CA TYR A 442 -1.40 -3.58 -9.38
C TYR A 442 -1.53 -2.53 -10.48
N THR A 443 -1.38 -2.94 -11.75
CA THR A 443 -1.30 -2.01 -12.89
C THR A 443 -2.55 -1.17 -13.04
N GLY A 444 -3.72 -1.75 -12.78
CA GLY A 444 -4.99 -1.02 -12.74
C GLY A 444 -5.00 0.13 -11.74
N MET A 445 -4.27 0.01 -10.63
CA MET A 445 -4.12 1.09 -9.64
C MET A 445 -3.09 2.13 -10.08
N THR A 446 -1.98 1.72 -10.71
CA THR A 446 -0.98 2.66 -11.27
C THR A 446 -1.60 3.62 -12.30
N TYR A 447 -2.51 3.13 -13.13
CA TYR A 447 -3.22 3.97 -14.11
C TYR A 447 -4.50 4.61 -13.55
N GLY A 448 -5.23 3.89 -12.71
CA GLY A 448 -6.54 4.32 -12.17
C GLY A 448 -6.49 5.12 -10.86
N GLY A 449 -5.32 5.24 -10.24
CA GLY A 449 -5.10 6.03 -9.02
C GLY A 449 -5.65 5.40 -7.74
N ALA A 450 -5.56 6.15 -6.64
CA ALA A 450 -5.86 5.71 -5.28
C ALA A 450 -7.31 5.21 -5.08
N GLY A 451 -8.25 5.68 -5.93
CA GLY A 451 -9.65 5.27 -5.89
C GLY A 451 -9.99 3.94 -6.57
N THR A 452 -8.99 3.22 -7.08
CA THR A 452 -9.23 2.00 -7.87
C THR A 452 -9.91 0.90 -7.06
N VAL A 453 -9.46 0.64 -5.83
CA VAL A 453 -10.05 -0.42 -4.98
C VAL A 453 -11.51 -0.10 -4.64
N THR A 454 -11.78 1.11 -4.15
CA THR A 454 -13.15 1.58 -3.84
C THR A 454 -14.07 1.47 -5.05
N ARG A 455 -13.59 1.82 -6.25
CA ARG A 455 -14.37 1.68 -7.49
C ARG A 455 -14.71 0.22 -7.79
N ILE A 456 -13.72 -0.68 -7.76
CA ILE A 456 -13.92 -2.10 -8.05
C ILE A 456 -14.92 -2.71 -7.06
N LYS A 457 -14.80 -2.37 -5.76
CA LYS A 457 -15.74 -2.83 -4.72
C LYS A 457 -17.16 -2.35 -4.97
N LYS A 458 -17.34 -1.09 -5.36
CA LYS A 458 -18.66 -0.54 -5.69
C LYS A 458 -19.28 -1.28 -6.89
N GLU A 459 -18.53 -1.40 -7.98
CA GLU A 459 -18.98 -2.12 -9.19
C GLU A 459 -19.25 -3.60 -8.90
N LEU A 460 -18.49 -4.23 -8.00
CA LEU A 460 -18.73 -5.61 -7.57
C LEU A 460 -20.00 -5.72 -6.73
N LYS A 461 -20.22 -4.80 -5.78
CA LYS A 461 -21.42 -4.76 -4.92
C LYS A 461 -22.70 -4.61 -5.73
N GLU A 462 -22.68 -3.81 -6.79
CA GLU A 462 -23.83 -3.62 -7.69
C GLU A 462 -24.18 -4.87 -8.50
N ARG A 463 -23.34 -5.92 -8.47
CA ARG A 463 -23.47 -7.15 -9.26
C ARG A 463 -23.75 -8.40 -8.45
N VAL A 464 -23.71 -8.33 -7.12
CA VAL A 464 -23.91 -9.47 -6.21
C VAL A 464 -25.28 -9.43 -5.52
#